data_AF-A0A9P5LZK2-F1
#
_entry.id   AF-A0A9P5LZK2-F1
#
_cell.length_a   1.000
_cell.length_b   1.000
_cell.length_c   1.000
_cell.angle_alpha   90.00
_cell.angle_beta   90.00
_cell.angle_gamma   90.00
#
_symmetry.space_group_name_H-M   'P 1'
#
loop_
_entity.id
_entity.type
_entity.pdbx_description
1 polymer ?
#
loop_
_entity_poly.entity_id
_entity_poly.type
_entity_poly.pdbx_seq_one_letter_code
_entity_poly.pdbx_strand_id
1 'polypeptide(L)'
;MKERNPKEGEGPADTPDFDSYNNLLPSGRNVPHSSAYDSMSPDFLKVENTINADGKKIKLQLPLSCEPPGPNNKTKPKVWIIFGASGHMGQSLTRACLSKGDEVVAVGRINENTIESMQTTFPHPNCFNTLCDVRVRESVSTVIEQGLEKFKRIDVIANCSGYGVIGACEDQDEHEIRNQFETNFMGTVHIIQLSLPYFREQGAGRYLIFSSTSGALGVPGLGPYCATKYAVEGMIEAMLYEVDAFNIKATLVEPGLVRRDEKELASGPLPTWGHFLIKPPSEPYSDPTSPALHAKRMVQWLGDKQPTSAKKCADLVWQLGHCSYPPLRLLLGSYAIESIRDRLRSIIEELEDWKHLHHPIAPVDELDNEEDSDDARDVDMSAKTKKEDRAAKQAAANSLKVESDADSSS
;
A
#
# COMPACT_ATOMS: atom_id res chain seq x y z
N MET A 1 43.00 42.26 -33.09
CA MET A 1 43.86 43.34 -32.56
C MET A 1 43.51 43.54 -31.09
N LYS A 2 44.45 43.16 -30.20
CA LYS A 2 44.63 43.51 -28.76
C LYS A 2 43.44 43.28 -27.82
N GLU A 3 43.39 42.18 -27.05
CA GLU A 3 44.09 41.92 -25.76
C GLU A 3 44.03 43.06 -24.73
N ARG A 4 43.40 42.78 -23.57
CA ARG A 4 44.01 42.87 -22.23
C ARG A 4 43.05 42.35 -21.15
N ASN A 5 43.45 41.25 -20.50
CA ASN A 5 43.28 41.03 -19.06
C ASN A 5 44.65 41.38 -18.42
N PRO A 6 44.74 41.80 -17.14
CA PRO A 6 44.83 40.80 -16.07
C PRO A 6 44.35 41.23 -14.64
N LYS A 7 44.00 40.22 -13.82
CA LYS A 7 44.35 39.96 -12.38
C LYS A 7 44.22 41.10 -11.35
N GLU A 8 43.79 40.94 -10.09
CA GLU A 8 43.87 39.88 -9.07
C GLU A 8 43.08 40.36 -7.81
N GLY A 9 42.62 39.46 -6.92
CA GLY A 9 42.21 39.85 -5.55
C GLY A 9 41.09 39.02 -4.91
N GLU A 10 41.47 38.02 -4.12
CA GLU A 10 40.61 37.10 -3.35
C GLU A 10 39.99 37.73 -2.09
N GLY A 11 38.82 37.20 -1.69
CA GLY A 11 38.24 37.32 -0.34
C GLY A 11 36.89 36.58 -0.27
N PRO A 12 36.65 35.66 0.68
CA PRO A 12 35.42 34.86 0.73
C PRO A 12 34.27 35.72 1.29
N ALA A 13 33.12 35.72 0.60
CA ALA A 13 31.90 36.31 1.13
C ALA A 13 31.23 35.33 2.09
N ASP A 14 31.00 35.80 3.31
CA ASP A 14 30.49 35.11 4.47
C ASP A 14 29.17 34.36 4.22
N THR A 15 29.12 33.12 4.72
CA THR A 15 27.88 32.36 4.95
C THR A 15 27.10 32.99 6.10
N PRO A 16 25.80 33.31 5.95
CA PRO A 16 25.02 33.84 7.05
C PRO A 16 24.68 32.75 8.08
N ASP A 17 24.96 33.10 9.33
CA ASP A 17 24.78 32.34 10.56
C ASP A 17 23.28 32.11 10.87
N PHE A 18 22.90 30.86 11.14
CA PHE A 18 21.49 30.39 11.15
C PHE A 18 20.80 30.52 12.51
N ASP A 19 21.35 31.29 13.46
CA ASP A 19 20.88 31.35 14.86
C ASP A 19 20.05 32.60 15.22
N SER A 20 19.71 33.48 14.28
CA SER A 20 19.07 34.78 14.60
C SER A 20 17.54 34.87 14.47
N TYR A 21 16.82 33.79 14.15
CA TYR A 21 15.36 33.85 13.91
C TYR A 21 14.45 33.46 15.08
N ASN A 22 14.98 33.30 16.30
CA ASN A 22 14.20 32.75 17.42
C ASN A 22 13.47 33.75 18.32
N ASN A 23 13.43 35.04 18.00
CA ASN A 23 12.67 36.01 18.81
C ASN A 23 12.00 37.02 17.91
N LEU A 24 10.69 36.89 17.69
CA LEU A 24 9.71 37.98 17.47
C LEU A 24 8.34 37.39 17.08
N LEU A 25 7.49 37.07 18.05
CA LEU A 25 6.02 36.98 17.85
C LEU A 25 5.28 37.57 19.08
N PRO A 26 4.26 38.43 18.89
CA PRO A 26 3.41 38.91 19.96
C PRO A 26 2.26 37.94 20.28
N SER A 27 1.91 37.88 21.56
CA SER A 27 0.88 37.05 22.19
C SER A 27 -0.56 37.34 21.72
N GLY A 28 -1.29 36.29 21.27
CA GLY A 28 -2.72 36.36 20.94
C GLY A 28 -3.45 34.99 20.98
N ARG A 29 -4.08 34.70 22.12
CA ARG A 29 -5.13 33.70 22.47
C ARG A 29 -5.58 32.56 21.50
N ASN A 30 -5.21 31.34 21.91
CA ASN A 30 -6.01 30.10 22.12
C ASN A 30 -7.05 29.60 21.09
N VAL A 31 -6.65 28.57 20.34
CA VAL A 31 -7.44 27.37 19.98
C VAL A 31 -6.47 26.17 20.00
N PRO A 32 -6.79 25.00 20.60
CA PRO A 32 -5.82 23.90 20.68
C PRO A 32 -5.77 23.13 19.35
N HIS A 33 -4.82 23.48 18.48
CA HIS A 33 -4.39 22.58 17.42
C HIS A 33 -3.28 21.68 17.96
N SER A 34 -3.54 20.37 17.94
CA SER A 34 -2.55 19.33 18.22
C SER A 34 -1.39 19.45 17.22
N SER A 35 -0.23 19.91 17.69
CA SER A 35 1.02 20.00 16.92
C SER A 35 1.74 18.64 16.88
N ALA A 36 1.05 17.59 16.43
CA ALA A 36 1.61 16.24 16.40
C ALA A 36 2.45 15.93 15.14
N TYR A 37 2.55 16.87 14.18
CA TYR A 37 3.17 16.58 12.87
C TYR A 37 4.58 17.17 12.65
N ASP A 38 5.16 17.86 13.63
CA ASP A 38 6.42 18.62 13.41
C ASP A 38 7.57 18.28 14.38
N SER A 39 7.47 17.19 15.15
CA SER A 39 8.56 16.77 16.05
C SER A 39 9.30 15.53 15.55
N MET A 40 10.14 15.70 14.52
CA MET A 40 11.28 14.80 14.33
C MET A 40 12.51 15.42 15.01
N SER A 41 12.73 15.09 16.29
CA SER A 41 13.91 15.52 17.07
C SER A 41 15.23 14.98 16.47
N PRO A 42 16.32 15.76 16.41
CA PRO A 42 17.53 15.43 15.63
C PRO A 42 18.44 14.29 16.16
N ASP A 43 17.99 13.43 17.09
CA ASP A 43 18.79 12.31 17.64
C ASP A 43 18.91 11.09 16.68
N PHE A 44 18.38 11.18 15.47
CA PHE A 44 18.22 10.06 14.52
C PHE A 44 19.49 9.57 13.80
N LEU A 45 20.68 10.11 14.10
CA LEU A 45 21.92 9.79 13.36
C LEU A 45 22.76 8.63 13.93
N LYS A 46 22.28 7.89 14.94
CA LYS A 46 23.00 6.70 15.47
C LYS A 46 22.21 5.41 15.29
N VAL A 47 22.05 4.96 14.05
CA VAL A 47 21.76 3.54 13.76
C VAL A 47 22.93 2.93 13.00
N GLU A 48 24.11 3.00 13.61
CA GLU A 48 25.25 2.19 13.18
C GLU A 48 25.22 0.86 13.93
N ASN A 49 25.00 -0.22 13.19
CA ASN A 49 25.04 -1.61 13.63
C ASN A 49 24.06 -1.93 14.78
N THR A 50 22.91 -2.50 14.44
CA THR A 50 22.05 -3.20 15.40
C THR A 50 22.83 -4.34 16.03
N ILE A 51 23.41 -4.05 17.18
CA ILE A 51 24.05 -4.98 18.10
C ILE A 51 22.95 -5.39 19.09
N ASN A 52 22.72 -6.69 19.29
CA ASN A 52 21.76 -7.13 20.29
C ASN A 52 22.27 -6.80 21.72
N ALA A 53 21.44 -7.00 22.74
CA ALA A 53 21.83 -6.76 24.14
C ALA A 53 23.13 -7.49 24.57
N ASP A 54 23.56 -8.50 23.82
CA ASP A 54 24.76 -9.32 24.06
C ASP A 54 25.99 -8.92 23.22
N GLY A 55 25.98 -7.78 22.54
CA GLY A 55 27.16 -7.36 21.77
C GLY A 55 27.33 -8.03 20.39
N LYS A 56 26.35 -8.83 19.92
CA LYS A 56 26.42 -9.51 18.62
C LYS A 56 25.70 -8.74 17.52
N LYS A 57 26.31 -8.70 16.32
CA LYS A 57 25.66 -8.17 15.11
C LYS A 57 24.35 -8.92 14.86
N ILE A 58 23.23 -8.19 14.85
CA ILE A 58 21.92 -8.74 14.51
C ILE A 58 21.95 -9.11 13.03
N LYS A 59 21.89 -10.41 12.75
CA LYS A 59 21.67 -10.93 11.41
C LYS A 59 20.19 -10.77 11.09
N LEU A 60 19.88 -9.92 10.10
CA LEU A 60 18.50 -9.78 9.60
C LEU A 60 18.08 -11.09 8.94
N GLN A 61 17.09 -11.76 9.52
CA GLN A 61 16.51 -13.01 9.06
C GLN A 61 15.02 -13.02 9.39
N LEU A 62 14.23 -13.79 8.64
CA LEU A 62 12.83 -13.98 8.99
C LEU A 62 12.71 -14.73 10.34
N PRO A 63 11.60 -14.53 11.07
CA PRO A 63 11.32 -15.30 12.29
C PRO A 63 11.30 -16.81 12.02
N LEU A 64 11.70 -17.62 13.01
CA LEU A 64 11.67 -19.08 12.89
C LEU A 64 10.27 -19.63 12.63
N SER A 65 9.22 -18.92 13.07
CA SER A 65 7.82 -19.25 12.77
C SER A 65 7.49 -19.24 11.28
N CYS A 66 8.29 -18.57 10.44
CA CYS A 66 8.16 -18.62 8.99
C CYS A 66 8.80 -19.86 8.37
N GLU A 67 9.59 -20.64 9.13
CA GLU A 67 10.49 -21.68 8.64
C GLU A 67 11.40 -21.20 7.48
N PRO A 68 12.24 -20.18 7.71
CA PRO A 68 13.09 -19.64 6.66
C PRO A 68 14.20 -20.62 6.24
N PRO A 69 14.84 -20.36 5.08
CA PRO A 69 16.07 -21.01 4.67
C PRO A 69 17.14 -21.01 5.77
N GLY A 70 17.77 -22.15 6.02
CA GLY A 70 18.82 -22.25 7.03
C GLY A 70 19.56 -23.58 7.03
N PRO A 71 20.53 -23.79 7.94
CA PRO A 71 21.32 -25.03 8.00
C PRO A 71 20.45 -26.29 8.11
N ASN A 72 19.33 -26.17 8.83
CA ASN A 72 18.37 -27.26 9.07
C ASN A 72 17.23 -27.30 8.04
N ASN A 73 17.11 -26.28 7.17
CA ASN A 73 16.11 -26.19 6.11
C ASN A 73 16.79 -25.82 4.79
N LYS A 74 17.34 -26.83 4.11
CA LYS A 74 18.06 -26.65 2.85
C LYS A 74 17.08 -26.29 1.74
N THR A 75 17.31 -25.16 1.10
CA THR A 75 16.52 -24.72 -0.05
C THR A 75 16.89 -25.51 -1.30
N LYS A 76 15.88 -25.83 -2.11
CA LYS A 76 16.07 -26.26 -3.50
C LYS A 76 15.99 -25.03 -4.39
N PRO A 77 16.73 -24.96 -5.52
CA PRO A 77 16.56 -23.89 -6.48
C PRO A 77 15.10 -23.71 -6.89
N LYS A 78 14.65 -22.46 -6.97
CA LYS A 78 13.33 -22.06 -7.45
C LYS A 78 13.44 -21.27 -8.74
N VAL A 79 12.38 -21.28 -9.53
CA VAL A 79 12.24 -20.46 -10.72
C VAL A 79 11.43 -19.20 -10.38
N TRP A 80 12.06 -18.05 -10.59
CA TRP A 80 11.51 -16.74 -10.32
C TRP A 80 11.18 -16.00 -11.62
N ILE A 81 10.04 -15.31 -11.65
CA ILE A 81 9.83 -14.19 -12.59
C ILE A 81 9.87 -12.90 -11.78
N ILE A 82 10.74 -11.97 -12.16
CA ILE A 82 10.89 -10.69 -11.48
C ILE A 82 10.52 -9.57 -12.45
N PHE A 83 9.28 -9.06 -12.33
CA PHE A 83 8.83 -7.87 -13.03
C PHE A 83 9.49 -6.62 -12.44
N GLY A 84 10.02 -5.73 -13.29
CA GLY A 84 10.78 -4.56 -12.84
C GLY A 84 12.19 -4.90 -12.35
N ALA A 85 12.83 -5.92 -12.94
CA ALA A 85 14.17 -6.35 -12.58
C ALA A 85 15.24 -5.28 -12.82
N SER A 86 15.01 -4.31 -13.70
CA SER A 86 15.90 -3.17 -13.93
C SER A 86 15.79 -2.05 -12.88
N GLY A 87 14.76 -2.04 -12.03
CA GLY A 87 14.64 -1.09 -10.93
C GLY A 87 15.49 -1.49 -9.71
N HIS A 88 15.86 -0.54 -8.85
CA HIS A 88 16.79 -0.76 -7.72
C HIS A 88 16.51 -2.00 -6.86
N MET A 89 15.24 -2.19 -6.45
CA MET A 89 14.83 -3.35 -5.65
C MET A 89 14.81 -4.63 -6.49
N GLY A 90 14.35 -4.56 -7.73
CA GLY A 90 14.34 -5.69 -8.66
C GLY A 90 15.75 -6.18 -9.00
N GLN A 91 16.71 -5.27 -9.21
CA GLN A 91 18.11 -5.61 -9.48
C GLN A 91 18.72 -6.32 -8.28
N SER A 92 18.54 -5.75 -7.08
CA SER A 92 19.03 -6.35 -5.83
C SER A 92 18.44 -7.74 -5.59
N LEU A 93 17.13 -7.92 -5.81
CA LEU A 93 16.45 -9.21 -5.66
C LEU A 93 16.95 -10.22 -6.71
N THR A 94 17.06 -9.82 -7.97
CA THR A 94 17.55 -10.67 -9.06
C THR A 94 18.95 -11.20 -8.74
N ARG A 95 19.87 -10.31 -8.32
CA ARG A 95 21.22 -10.72 -7.89
C ARG A 95 21.18 -11.64 -6.67
N ALA A 96 20.31 -11.36 -5.71
CA ALA A 96 20.17 -12.18 -4.51
C ALA A 96 19.70 -13.61 -4.83
N CYS A 97 18.72 -13.78 -5.73
CA CYS A 97 18.25 -15.08 -6.21
C CYS A 97 19.37 -15.82 -6.96
N LEU A 98 19.96 -15.19 -7.99
CA LEU A 98 21.01 -15.80 -8.81
C LEU A 98 22.23 -16.25 -7.98
N SER A 99 22.68 -15.42 -7.03
CA SER A 99 23.80 -15.76 -6.13
C SER A 99 23.55 -16.97 -5.22
N LYS A 100 22.28 -17.37 -5.05
CA LYS A 100 21.88 -18.51 -4.22
C LYS A 100 21.45 -19.72 -5.07
N GLY A 101 21.70 -19.66 -6.38
CA GLY A 101 21.50 -20.76 -7.32
C GLY A 101 20.08 -20.88 -7.87
N ASP A 102 19.19 -19.92 -7.58
CA ASP A 102 17.86 -19.87 -8.20
C ASP A 102 17.97 -19.53 -9.70
N GLU A 103 16.91 -19.87 -10.43
CA GLU A 103 16.72 -19.50 -11.84
C GLU A 103 15.79 -18.29 -11.92
N VAL A 104 16.12 -17.33 -12.78
CA VAL A 104 15.41 -16.05 -12.83
C VAL A 104 15.08 -15.66 -14.26
N VAL A 105 13.80 -15.36 -14.51
CA VAL A 105 13.35 -14.52 -15.62
C VAL A 105 13.42 -13.07 -15.16
N ALA A 106 14.45 -12.34 -15.60
CA ALA A 106 14.66 -10.94 -15.27
C ALA A 106 13.95 -10.06 -16.32
N VAL A 107 12.91 -9.35 -15.89
CA VAL A 107 12.04 -8.57 -16.78
C VAL A 107 12.38 -7.09 -16.67
N GLY A 108 12.97 -6.53 -17.72
CA GLY A 108 13.20 -5.08 -17.88
C GLY A 108 11.97 -4.37 -18.43
N ARG A 109 12.01 -3.04 -18.49
CA ARG A 109 10.92 -2.21 -19.01
C ARG A 109 11.11 -1.95 -20.51
N ILE A 110 10.05 -2.19 -21.29
CA ILE A 110 10.03 -1.84 -22.72
C ILE A 110 10.23 -0.32 -22.87
N ASN A 111 11.06 0.07 -23.85
CA ASN A 111 11.48 1.45 -24.18
C ASN A 111 12.52 2.11 -23.27
N GLU A 112 12.85 1.53 -22.12
CA GLU A 112 13.95 2.02 -21.25
C GLU A 112 15.15 1.08 -21.24
N ASN A 113 14.91 -0.21 -21.47
CA ASN A 113 15.96 -1.23 -21.47
C ASN A 113 16.01 -1.94 -22.83
N THR A 114 17.20 -2.42 -23.18
CA THR A 114 17.41 -3.39 -24.26
C THR A 114 17.79 -4.75 -23.68
N ILE A 115 17.65 -5.82 -24.46
CA ILE A 115 18.06 -7.15 -24.04
C ILE A 115 19.57 -7.19 -23.72
N GLU A 116 20.40 -6.51 -24.50
CA GLU A 116 21.84 -6.40 -24.28
C GLU A 116 22.16 -5.69 -22.97
N SER A 117 21.42 -4.63 -22.63
CA SER A 117 21.58 -3.92 -21.36
C SER A 117 21.22 -4.80 -20.17
N MET A 118 20.17 -5.61 -20.28
CA MET A 118 19.75 -6.57 -19.25
C MET A 118 20.77 -7.71 -19.10
N GLN A 119 21.28 -8.24 -20.21
CA GLN A 119 22.36 -9.25 -20.20
C GLN A 119 23.65 -8.73 -19.56
N THR A 120 23.98 -7.46 -19.82
CA THR A 120 25.12 -6.79 -19.18
C THR A 120 24.89 -6.60 -17.68
N THR A 121 23.65 -6.29 -17.29
CA THR A 121 23.26 -6.12 -15.88
C THR A 121 23.28 -7.46 -15.12
N PHE A 122 22.85 -8.53 -15.78
CA PHE A 122 22.73 -9.88 -15.22
C PHE A 122 23.44 -10.94 -16.09
N PRO A 123 24.78 -10.94 -16.15
CA PRO A 123 25.55 -11.88 -16.98
C PRO A 123 25.67 -13.25 -16.26
N HIS A 124 24.56 -13.96 -16.11
CA HIS A 124 24.50 -15.21 -15.37
C HIS A 124 23.77 -16.31 -16.16
N PRO A 125 24.26 -17.56 -16.19
CA PRO A 125 23.66 -18.65 -16.97
C PRO A 125 22.23 -19.00 -16.52
N ASN A 126 21.93 -18.85 -15.23
CA ASN A 126 20.58 -19.07 -14.68
C ASN A 126 19.63 -17.88 -14.88
N CYS A 127 20.04 -16.86 -15.64
CA CYS A 127 19.23 -15.68 -15.91
C CYS A 127 18.71 -15.69 -17.35
N PHE A 128 17.39 -15.62 -17.53
CA PHE A 128 16.74 -15.33 -18.79
C PHE A 128 16.24 -13.89 -18.79
N ASN A 129 16.77 -13.06 -19.68
CA ASN A 129 16.44 -11.65 -19.75
C ASN A 129 15.34 -11.41 -20.78
N THR A 130 14.28 -10.70 -20.41
CA THR A 130 13.19 -10.30 -21.31
C THR A 130 12.71 -8.88 -20.97
N LEU A 131 11.81 -8.32 -21.78
CA LEU A 131 11.27 -6.98 -21.61
C LEU A 131 9.75 -7.03 -21.55
N CYS A 132 9.16 -6.19 -20.71
CA CYS A 132 7.71 -6.07 -20.58
C CYS A 132 7.27 -4.63 -20.38
N ASP A 133 6.09 -4.29 -20.91
CA ASP A 133 5.28 -3.20 -20.40
C ASP A 133 4.10 -3.82 -19.66
N VAL A 134 4.10 -3.75 -18.33
CA VAL A 134 3.06 -4.39 -17.50
C VAL A 134 1.67 -3.83 -17.74
N ARG A 135 1.58 -2.61 -18.31
CA ARG A 135 0.31 -1.99 -18.71
C ARG A 135 -0.35 -2.73 -19.89
N VAL A 136 0.44 -3.48 -20.66
CA VAL A 136 -0.02 -4.24 -21.83
C VAL A 136 -0.14 -5.71 -21.45
N ARG A 137 -1.39 -6.20 -21.37
CA ARG A 137 -1.69 -7.56 -20.92
C ARG A 137 -0.96 -8.63 -21.73
N GLU A 138 -0.89 -8.48 -23.06
CA GLU A 138 -0.24 -9.41 -23.99
C GLU A 138 1.28 -9.46 -23.77
N SER A 139 1.88 -8.33 -23.39
CA SER A 139 3.30 -8.26 -23.03
C SER A 139 3.58 -9.08 -21.77
N VAL A 140 2.69 -9.04 -20.77
CA VAL A 140 2.79 -9.85 -19.56
C VAL A 140 2.62 -11.35 -19.87
N SER A 141 1.65 -11.70 -20.74
CA SER A 141 1.44 -13.10 -21.18
C SER A 141 2.70 -13.67 -21.81
N THR A 142 3.32 -12.90 -22.71
CA THR A 142 4.56 -13.29 -23.39
C THR A 142 5.68 -13.62 -22.41
N VAL A 143 5.85 -12.83 -21.34
CA VAL A 143 6.87 -13.10 -20.30
C VAL A 143 6.61 -14.43 -19.58
N ILE A 144 5.35 -14.68 -19.21
CA ILE A 144 4.97 -15.90 -18.50
C ILE A 144 5.21 -17.12 -19.39
N GLU A 145 4.78 -17.05 -20.66
CA GLU A 145 4.98 -18.10 -21.67
C GLU A 145 6.47 -18.37 -21.89
N GLN A 146 7.29 -17.34 -22.08
CA GLN A 146 8.74 -17.49 -22.25
C GLN A 146 9.41 -18.09 -21.00
N GLY A 147 8.97 -17.69 -19.80
CA GLY A 147 9.45 -18.26 -18.55
C GLY A 147 9.16 -19.75 -18.43
N LEU A 148 7.92 -20.15 -18.74
CA LEU A 148 7.50 -21.55 -18.80
C LEU A 148 8.23 -22.32 -19.90
N GLU A 149 8.43 -21.73 -21.08
CA GLU A 149 9.18 -22.37 -22.16
C GLU A 149 10.64 -22.64 -21.73
N LYS A 150 11.27 -21.64 -21.09
CA LYS A 150 12.69 -21.68 -20.71
C LYS A 150 12.96 -22.64 -19.56
N PHE A 151 12.20 -22.55 -18.48
CA PHE A 151 12.48 -23.23 -17.22
C PHE A 151 11.47 -24.34 -16.88
N LYS A 152 10.41 -24.51 -17.68
CA LYS A 152 9.36 -25.54 -17.54
C LYS A 152 8.51 -25.46 -16.27
N ARG A 153 8.81 -24.50 -15.39
CA ARG A 153 8.09 -24.25 -14.14
C ARG A 153 8.20 -22.79 -13.73
N ILE A 154 7.28 -22.31 -12.88
CA ILE A 154 7.41 -21.04 -12.16
C ILE A 154 7.04 -21.30 -10.70
N ASP A 155 7.88 -20.86 -9.77
CA ASP A 155 7.64 -21.04 -8.33
C ASP A 155 7.26 -19.72 -7.65
N VAL A 156 7.90 -18.63 -8.06
CA VAL A 156 7.76 -17.33 -7.42
C VAL A 156 7.62 -16.25 -8.49
N ILE A 157 6.63 -15.38 -8.35
CA ILE A 157 6.50 -14.16 -9.14
C ILE A 157 6.68 -12.98 -8.20
N ALA A 158 7.75 -12.23 -8.39
CA ALA A 158 7.98 -10.96 -7.71
C ALA A 158 7.58 -9.81 -8.63
N ASN A 159 6.67 -8.95 -8.17
CA ASN A 159 6.34 -7.72 -8.89
C ASN A 159 7.01 -6.53 -8.20
N CYS A 160 8.16 -6.12 -8.74
CA CYS A 160 8.89 -4.91 -8.37
C CYS A 160 8.55 -3.73 -9.29
N SER A 161 7.65 -3.91 -10.28
CA SER A 161 7.27 -2.85 -11.19
C SER A 161 6.39 -1.82 -10.47
N GLY A 162 6.63 -0.55 -10.79
CA GLY A 162 5.86 0.56 -10.27
C GLY A 162 6.68 1.82 -10.11
N TYR A 163 6.00 2.95 -10.13
CA TYR A 163 6.60 4.27 -9.97
C TYR A 163 5.61 5.21 -9.28
N GLY A 164 6.08 6.37 -8.82
CA GLY A 164 5.22 7.39 -8.25
C GLY A 164 5.58 8.79 -8.77
N VAL A 165 4.65 9.72 -8.64
CA VAL A 165 4.90 11.14 -8.88
C VAL A 165 4.80 11.89 -7.56
N ILE A 166 5.87 12.59 -7.20
CA ILE A 166 5.93 13.51 -6.07
C ILE A 166 5.41 14.88 -6.54
N GLY A 167 4.29 15.30 -5.98
CA GLY A 167 3.62 16.57 -6.26
C GLY A 167 2.26 16.62 -5.56
N ALA A 168 1.72 17.82 -5.35
CA ALA A 168 0.37 17.97 -4.81
C ALA A 168 -0.64 17.19 -5.66
N CYS A 169 -1.74 16.70 -5.06
CA CYS A 169 -2.76 15.99 -5.83
C CYS A 169 -3.32 16.85 -6.98
N GLU A 170 -3.50 18.14 -6.73
CA GLU A 170 -3.99 19.11 -7.72
C GLU A 170 -2.96 19.40 -8.83
N ASP A 171 -1.66 19.28 -8.53
CA ASP A 171 -0.59 19.52 -9.51
C ASP A 171 -0.37 18.33 -10.45
N GLN A 172 -0.93 17.16 -10.16
CA GLN A 172 -0.75 15.97 -11.00
C GLN A 172 -1.82 15.91 -12.11
N ASP A 173 -1.35 15.82 -13.34
CA ASP A 173 -2.24 15.80 -14.50
C ASP A 173 -2.92 14.44 -14.64
N GLU A 174 -4.10 14.38 -15.28
CA GLU A 174 -4.88 13.16 -15.45
C GLU A 174 -4.05 12.00 -16.03
N HIS A 175 -3.20 12.29 -17.01
CA HIS A 175 -2.31 11.30 -17.62
C HIS A 175 -1.30 10.71 -16.62
N GLU A 176 -0.77 11.52 -15.70
CA GLU A 176 0.18 11.06 -14.67
C GLU A 176 -0.53 10.17 -13.65
N ILE A 177 -1.75 10.55 -13.25
CA ILE A 177 -2.59 9.77 -12.33
C ILE A 177 -2.95 8.43 -12.97
N ARG A 178 -3.48 8.44 -14.19
CA ARG A 178 -3.86 7.21 -14.91
C ARG A 178 -2.67 6.29 -15.10
N ASN A 179 -1.51 6.79 -15.53
CA ASN A 179 -0.35 5.93 -15.74
C ASN A 179 0.19 5.29 -14.45
N GLN A 180 0.07 5.97 -13.29
CA GLN A 180 0.38 5.36 -12.00
C GLN A 180 -0.57 4.18 -11.73
N PHE A 181 -1.88 4.33 -11.98
CA PHE A 181 -2.84 3.23 -11.86
C PHE A 181 -2.57 2.10 -12.87
N GLU A 182 -2.33 2.44 -14.14
CA GLU A 182 -2.04 1.45 -15.18
C GLU A 182 -0.80 0.61 -14.84
N THR A 183 0.25 1.26 -14.31
CA THR A 183 1.50 0.57 -14.00
C THR A 183 1.42 -0.18 -12.67
N ASN A 184 1.03 0.51 -11.60
CA ASN A 184 1.11 -0.03 -10.24
C ASN A 184 -0.04 -1.02 -9.96
N PHE A 185 -1.25 -0.71 -10.42
CA PHE A 185 -2.45 -1.50 -10.15
C PHE A 185 -2.79 -2.44 -11.31
N MET A 186 -3.12 -1.92 -12.50
CA MET A 186 -3.53 -2.76 -13.63
C MET A 186 -2.41 -3.71 -14.07
N GLY A 187 -1.14 -3.27 -14.05
CA GLY A 187 0.00 -4.16 -14.27
C GLY A 187 0.06 -5.33 -13.28
N THR A 188 -0.22 -5.08 -12.00
CA THR A 188 -0.32 -6.15 -10.99
C THR A 188 -1.50 -7.08 -11.27
N VAL A 189 -2.66 -6.53 -11.65
CA VAL A 189 -3.84 -7.32 -12.07
C VAL A 189 -3.50 -8.24 -13.23
N HIS A 190 -2.82 -7.74 -14.27
CA HIS A 190 -2.43 -8.53 -15.43
C HIS A 190 -1.52 -9.68 -15.04
N ILE A 191 -0.48 -9.41 -14.25
CA ILE A 191 0.46 -10.43 -13.76
C ILE A 191 -0.28 -11.53 -13.02
N ILE A 192 -1.16 -11.17 -12.09
CA ILE A 192 -1.94 -12.13 -11.31
C ILE A 192 -2.86 -12.93 -12.21
N GLN A 193 -3.75 -12.28 -12.96
CA GLN A 193 -4.76 -12.99 -13.74
C GLN A 193 -4.17 -13.94 -14.79
N LEU A 194 -3.01 -13.61 -15.35
CA LEU A 194 -2.35 -14.45 -16.36
C LEU A 194 -1.53 -15.60 -15.76
N SER A 195 -1.06 -15.48 -14.52
CA SER A 195 -0.25 -16.52 -13.87
C SER A 195 -1.03 -17.37 -12.85
N LEU A 196 -2.12 -16.85 -12.31
CA LEU A 196 -2.88 -17.52 -11.26
C LEU A 196 -3.51 -18.85 -11.71
N PRO A 197 -4.05 -18.99 -12.95
CA PRO A 197 -4.51 -20.29 -13.43
C PRO A 197 -3.41 -21.36 -13.42
N TYR A 198 -2.19 -20.97 -13.81
CA TYR A 198 -1.03 -21.86 -13.78
C TYR A 198 -0.65 -22.26 -12.35
N PHE A 199 -0.57 -21.31 -11.41
CA PHE A 199 -0.31 -21.63 -9.99
C PHE A 199 -1.40 -22.50 -9.37
N ARG A 200 -2.66 -22.30 -9.77
CA ARG A 200 -3.79 -23.13 -9.33
C ARG A 200 -3.66 -24.56 -9.84
N GLU A 201 -3.32 -24.76 -11.12
CA GLU A 201 -3.07 -26.09 -11.69
C GLU A 201 -1.85 -26.77 -11.06
N GLN A 202 -0.78 -25.99 -10.81
CA GLN A 202 0.42 -26.46 -10.11
C GLN A 202 0.14 -26.84 -8.64
N GLY A 203 -0.93 -26.32 -8.02
CA GLY A 203 -1.26 -26.53 -6.62
C GLY A 203 -0.29 -25.85 -5.64
N ALA A 204 0.49 -24.90 -6.13
CA ALA A 204 1.42 -24.09 -5.35
C ALA A 204 1.87 -22.88 -6.16
N GLY A 205 2.12 -21.77 -5.48
CA GLY A 205 2.70 -20.57 -6.08
C GLY A 205 2.98 -19.51 -5.04
N ARG A 206 3.88 -18.57 -5.38
CA ARG A 206 4.20 -17.46 -4.49
C ARG A 206 4.22 -16.13 -5.22
N TYR A 207 3.46 -15.17 -4.72
CA TYR A 207 3.54 -13.78 -5.13
C TYR A 207 4.31 -12.97 -4.09
N LEU A 208 5.26 -12.17 -4.54
CA LEU A 208 5.94 -11.16 -3.72
C LEU A 208 5.71 -9.81 -4.38
N ILE A 209 4.70 -9.09 -3.90
CA ILE A 209 4.22 -7.86 -4.53
C ILE A 209 4.82 -6.69 -3.78
N PHE A 210 5.63 -5.87 -4.45
CA PHE A 210 6.19 -4.68 -3.84
C PHE A 210 5.11 -3.59 -3.73
N SER A 211 4.57 -3.46 -2.52
CA SER A 211 3.74 -2.34 -2.11
C SER A 211 4.66 -1.18 -1.68
N SER A 212 4.32 -0.51 -0.59
CA SER A 212 5.02 0.58 0.06
C SER A 212 4.35 0.80 1.41
N THR A 213 4.99 1.51 2.33
CA THR A 213 4.26 2.10 3.48
C THR A 213 3.04 2.92 3.02
N SER A 214 3.11 3.51 1.83
CA SER A 214 2.00 4.23 1.19
C SER A 214 0.79 3.37 0.83
N GLY A 215 0.85 2.04 0.96
CA GLY A 215 -0.30 1.15 0.83
C GLY A 215 -1.16 1.06 2.10
N ALA A 216 -0.66 1.56 3.22
CA ALA A 216 -1.36 1.58 4.51
C ALA A 216 -1.33 2.95 5.21
N LEU A 217 -0.70 3.99 4.64
CA LEU A 217 -0.82 5.39 5.09
C LEU A 217 -0.78 6.39 3.93
N GLY A 218 -1.42 7.55 4.12
CA GLY A 218 -1.35 8.67 3.20
C GLY A 218 -0.09 9.51 3.44
N VAL A 219 0.59 9.94 2.37
CA VAL A 219 1.76 10.83 2.47
C VAL A 219 1.49 12.11 1.66
N PRO A 220 1.58 13.30 2.26
CA PRO A 220 1.42 14.55 1.52
C PRO A 220 2.44 14.67 0.37
N GLY A 221 1.94 14.99 -0.82
CA GLY A 221 2.71 15.00 -2.06
C GLY A 221 2.77 13.65 -2.80
N LEU A 222 2.06 12.62 -2.34
CA LEU A 222 2.02 11.28 -2.97
C LEU A 222 0.58 10.72 -3.12
N GLY A 223 -0.46 11.56 -3.10
CA GLY A 223 -1.85 11.10 -3.05
C GLY A 223 -2.22 10.03 -4.09
N PRO A 224 -2.04 10.28 -5.40
CA PRO A 224 -2.28 9.28 -6.43
C PRO A 224 -1.46 8.00 -6.25
N TYR A 225 -0.18 8.10 -5.90
CA TYR A 225 0.67 6.94 -5.61
C TYR A 225 0.13 6.11 -4.44
N CYS A 226 -0.22 6.75 -3.31
CA CYS A 226 -0.88 6.11 -2.17
C CYS A 226 -2.14 5.37 -2.62
N ALA A 227 -3.02 6.02 -3.39
CA ALA A 227 -4.25 5.40 -3.88
C ALA A 227 -3.97 4.10 -4.66
N THR A 228 -2.95 4.10 -5.54
CA THR A 228 -2.58 2.87 -6.27
C THR A 228 -2.07 1.76 -5.36
N LYS A 229 -1.30 2.10 -4.31
CA LYS A 229 -0.75 1.10 -3.38
C LYS A 229 -1.83 0.54 -2.47
N TYR A 230 -2.75 1.36 -1.97
CA TYR A 230 -3.95 0.91 -1.26
C TYR A 230 -4.79 -0.05 -2.12
N ALA A 231 -5.00 0.28 -3.40
CA ALA A 231 -5.75 -0.58 -4.32
C ALA A 231 -5.07 -1.95 -4.51
N VAL A 232 -3.74 -1.98 -4.64
CA VAL A 232 -2.98 -3.22 -4.71
C VAL A 232 -3.11 -4.03 -3.42
N GLU A 233 -2.93 -3.42 -2.25
CA GLU A 233 -3.02 -4.15 -0.98
C GLU A 233 -4.41 -4.74 -0.74
N GLY A 234 -5.46 -3.94 -0.96
CA GLY A 234 -6.84 -4.41 -0.81
C GLY A 234 -7.15 -5.58 -1.75
N MET A 235 -6.69 -5.52 -3.00
CA MET A 235 -6.86 -6.61 -3.95
C MET A 235 -6.13 -7.89 -3.52
N ILE A 236 -4.87 -7.78 -3.08
CA ILE A 236 -4.08 -8.94 -2.66
C ILE A 236 -4.66 -9.57 -1.39
N GLU A 237 -5.09 -8.74 -0.43
CA GLU A 237 -5.71 -9.22 0.81
C GLU A 237 -7.01 -9.97 0.53
N ALA A 238 -7.88 -9.44 -0.33
CA ALA A 238 -9.10 -10.12 -0.75
C ALA A 238 -8.81 -11.43 -1.49
N MET A 239 -7.90 -11.40 -2.48
CA MET A 239 -7.56 -12.56 -3.31
C MET A 239 -7.02 -13.74 -2.47
N LEU A 240 -6.30 -13.47 -1.37
CA LEU A 240 -5.71 -14.55 -0.57
C LEU A 240 -6.75 -15.48 0.06
N TYR A 241 -7.93 -14.96 0.41
CA TYR A 241 -9.03 -15.81 0.88
C TYR A 241 -9.55 -16.75 -0.22
N GLU A 242 -9.54 -16.29 -1.48
CA GLU A 242 -10.03 -17.06 -2.62
C GLU A 242 -9.07 -18.20 -3.02
N VAL A 243 -7.76 -17.99 -2.83
CA VAL A 243 -6.72 -18.88 -3.37
C VAL A 243 -6.04 -19.78 -2.33
N ASP A 244 -6.39 -19.66 -1.05
CA ASP A 244 -5.76 -20.43 0.04
C ASP A 244 -5.90 -21.95 -0.15
N ALA A 245 -7.07 -22.39 -0.64
CA ALA A 245 -7.36 -23.79 -0.96
C ALA A 245 -6.42 -24.39 -2.03
N PHE A 246 -5.75 -23.55 -2.82
CA PHE A 246 -4.80 -23.96 -3.86
C PHE A 246 -3.34 -23.88 -3.40
N ASN A 247 -3.09 -23.61 -2.11
CA ASN A 247 -1.75 -23.45 -1.54
C ASN A 247 -0.91 -22.37 -2.27
N ILE A 248 -1.59 -21.32 -2.73
CA ILE A 248 -0.97 -20.13 -3.31
C ILE A 248 -0.82 -19.10 -2.19
N LYS A 249 0.38 -18.53 -2.05
CA LYS A 249 0.69 -17.56 -1.01
C LYS A 249 1.12 -16.24 -1.63
N ALA A 250 0.85 -15.14 -0.95
CA ALA A 250 1.27 -13.81 -1.37
C ALA A 250 1.80 -13.02 -0.17
N THR A 251 2.83 -12.20 -0.41
CA THR A 251 3.34 -11.22 0.55
C THR A 251 3.42 -9.85 -0.11
N LEU A 252 2.82 -8.87 0.53
CA LEU A 252 3.01 -7.45 0.31
C LEU A 252 4.33 -7.04 0.96
N VAL A 253 5.31 -6.73 0.12
CA VAL A 253 6.61 -6.21 0.56
C VAL A 253 6.48 -4.70 0.67
N GLU A 254 6.62 -4.17 1.88
CA GLU A 254 6.35 -2.76 2.21
C GLU A 254 7.65 -2.07 2.64
N PRO A 255 8.51 -1.71 1.69
CA PRO A 255 9.69 -0.94 2.00
C PRO A 255 9.31 0.49 2.38
N GLY A 256 10.01 1.02 3.38
CA GLY A 256 10.14 2.46 3.54
C GLY A 256 11.07 3.02 2.46
N LEU A 257 11.67 4.17 2.75
CA LEU A 257 12.71 4.68 1.86
C LEU A 257 13.97 3.82 1.98
N VAL A 258 14.45 3.33 0.84
CA VAL A 258 15.58 2.38 0.75
C VAL A 258 16.78 3.08 0.13
N ARG A 259 17.97 2.86 0.70
CA ARG A 259 19.23 3.33 0.13
C ARG A 259 19.47 2.62 -1.19
N ARG A 260 19.78 3.40 -2.23
CA ARG A 260 20.29 2.88 -3.49
C ARG A 260 21.73 2.43 -3.25
N ASP A 261 21.95 1.12 -3.18
CA ASP A 261 23.29 0.57 -3.05
C ASP A 261 24.02 0.54 -4.43
N GLU A 262 23.31 0.85 -5.53
CA GLU A 262 23.80 0.88 -6.91
C GLU A 262 23.60 2.26 -7.55
N LYS A 263 24.46 2.63 -8.51
CA LYS A 263 24.37 3.92 -9.23
C LYS A 263 23.34 3.83 -10.36
N GLU A 264 22.43 4.78 -10.40
CA GLU A 264 21.40 4.89 -11.43
C GLU A 264 21.94 5.62 -12.67
N LEU A 265 21.55 5.18 -13.88
CA LEU A 265 21.61 6.03 -15.07
C LEU A 265 20.32 6.85 -15.09
N ALA A 266 20.41 8.16 -14.80
CA ALA A 266 19.27 9.04 -14.96
C ALA A 266 18.87 9.12 -16.44
N SER A 267 17.60 8.89 -16.75
CA SER A 267 17.01 9.21 -18.04
C SER A 267 15.58 9.73 -17.86
N GLY A 268 15.28 10.90 -18.41
CA GLY A 268 13.95 11.51 -18.35
C GLY A 268 13.99 13.05 -18.26
N PRO A 269 12.88 13.72 -18.58
CA PRO A 269 12.78 15.18 -18.50
C PRO A 269 12.60 15.70 -17.07
N LEU A 270 12.10 14.87 -16.15
CA LEU A 270 11.95 15.22 -14.73
C LEU A 270 13.09 14.67 -13.89
N PRO A 271 13.51 15.37 -12.82
CA PRO A 271 14.40 14.81 -11.82
C PRO A 271 13.78 13.56 -11.19
N THR A 272 14.57 12.49 -11.07
CA THR A 272 14.17 11.23 -10.44
C THR A 272 14.85 11.05 -9.09
N TRP A 273 14.10 10.48 -8.14
CA TRP A 273 14.68 9.89 -6.94
C TRP A 273 14.20 8.44 -6.83
N GLY A 274 15.07 7.49 -7.21
CA GLY A 274 14.67 6.10 -7.34
C GLY A 274 13.53 5.96 -8.35
N HIS A 275 12.40 5.41 -7.92
CA HIS A 275 11.21 5.23 -8.77
C HIS A 275 10.21 6.40 -8.71
N PHE A 276 10.59 7.54 -8.11
CA PHE A 276 9.74 8.72 -8.02
C PHE A 276 10.16 9.80 -9.02
N LEU A 277 9.19 10.30 -9.79
CA LEU A 277 9.32 11.52 -10.60
C LEU A 277 8.97 12.73 -9.72
N ILE A 278 9.75 13.81 -9.80
CA ILE A 278 9.53 15.00 -8.96
C ILE A 278 8.96 16.14 -9.82
N LYS A 279 7.73 16.57 -9.51
CA LYS A 279 7.06 17.67 -10.20
C LYS A 279 7.36 19.02 -9.53
N PRO A 280 7.56 20.11 -10.30
CA PRO A 280 7.57 21.46 -9.74
C PRO A 280 6.19 21.81 -9.13
N PRO A 281 6.14 22.44 -7.95
CA PRO A 281 4.86 22.85 -7.36
C PRO A 281 4.25 24.04 -8.13
N SER A 282 2.92 24.09 -8.21
CA SER A 282 2.22 25.31 -8.61
C SER A 282 2.29 26.37 -7.51
N GLU A 283 1.92 27.61 -7.84
CA GLU A 283 2.05 28.76 -6.94
C GLU A 283 1.42 28.55 -5.55
N PRO A 284 0.19 28.02 -5.40
CA PRO A 284 -0.41 27.75 -4.09
C PRO A 284 0.35 26.76 -3.21
N TYR A 285 1.13 25.86 -3.82
CA TYR A 285 1.91 24.83 -3.12
C TYR A 285 3.42 25.13 -3.08
N SER A 286 3.84 26.28 -3.61
CA SER A 286 5.25 26.61 -3.82
C SER A 286 5.99 27.05 -2.55
N ASP A 287 5.26 27.39 -1.48
CA ASP A 287 5.86 27.74 -0.20
C ASP A 287 6.75 26.58 0.33
N PRO A 288 8.01 26.84 0.72
CA PRO A 288 8.93 25.79 1.17
C PRO A 288 8.42 24.95 2.36
N THR A 289 7.56 25.52 3.20
CA THR A 289 6.95 24.87 4.37
C THR A 289 5.64 24.14 4.03
N SER A 290 5.12 24.32 2.82
CA SER A 290 3.88 23.69 2.35
C SER A 290 3.86 22.19 2.68
N PRO A 291 2.79 21.66 3.28
CA PRO A 291 2.63 20.23 3.50
C PRO A 291 2.71 19.43 2.19
N ALA A 292 2.28 19.99 1.06
CA ALA A 292 2.33 19.32 -0.25
C ALA A 292 3.77 18.98 -0.70
N LEU A 293 4.77 19.68 -0.17
CA LEU A 293 6.18 19.42 -0.43
C LEU A 293 6.82 18.42 0.54
N HIS A 294 6.06 17.81 1.46
CA HIS A 294 6.59 16.88 2.46
C HIS A 294 7.36 15.71 1.83
N ALA A 295 6.76 14.97 0.89
CA ALA A 295 7.44 13.86 0.23
C ALA A 295 8.73 14.30 -0.49
N LYS A 296 8.71 15.48 -1.12
CA LYS A 296 9.90 16.08 -1.77
C LYS A 296 11.01 16.35 -0.74
N ARG A 297 10.67 16.97 0.39
CA ARG A 297 11.62 17.21 1.48
C ARG A 297 12.18 15.90 2.04
N MET A 298 11.35 14.88 2.23
CA MET A 298 11.78 13.57 2.73
C MET A 298 12.82 12.92 1.82
N VAL A 299 12.57 12.85 0.51
CA VAL A 299 13.53 12.23 -0.43
C VAL A 299 14.83 13.04 -0.57
N GLN A 300 14.73 14.38 -0.52
CA GLN A 300 15.90 15.27 -0.59
C GLN A 300 16.75 15.22 0.69
N TRP A 301 16.10 15.24 1.86
CA TRP A 301 16.78 15.22 3.16
C TRP A 301 17.50 13.90 3.39
N LEU A 302 16.84 12.78 3.07
CA LEU A 302 17.43 11.48 3.29
C LEU A 302 18.52 11.15 2.28
N GLY A 303 18.34 11.46 0.99
CA GLY A 303 19.33 11.14 -0.04
C GLY A 303 19.86 9.71 0.09
N ASP A 304 21.19 9.56 0.22
CA ASP A 304 21.87 8.26 0.42
C ASP A 304 22.05 7.87 1.90
N LYS A 305 21.52 8.64 2.85
CA LYS A 305 21.67 8.40 4.31
C LYS A 305 20.65 7.40 4.87
N GLN A 306 19.92 6.70 4.02
CA GLN A 306 18.93 5.71 4.43
C GLN A 306 19.59 4.53 5.17
N PRO A 307 19.10 4.12 6.36
CA PRO A 307 19.64 2.96 7.06
C PRO A 307 19.30 1.64 6.35
N THR A 308 18.16 1.61 5.65
CA THR A 308 17.61 0.44 4.96
C THR A 308 18.37 0.18 3.66
N SER A 309 19.07 -0.96 3.56
CA SER A 309 19.82 -1.38 2.36
C SER A 309 18.94 -2.19 1.40
N ALA A 310 18.98 -1.86 0.11
CA ALA A 310 18.30 -2.63 -0.93
C ALA A 310 18.79 -4.09 -0.96
N LYS A 311 20.09 -4.32 -0.80
CA LYS A 311 20.67 -5.67 -0.75
C LYS A 311 20.18 -6.48 0.45
N LYS A 312 20.14 -5.87 1.65
CA LYS A 312 19.63 -6.54 2.86
C LYS A 312 18.13 -6.85 2.74
N CYS A 313 17.37 -5.94 2.13
CA CYS A 313 15.95 -6.15 1.83
C CYS A 313 15.77 -7.31 0.85
N ALA A 314 16.54 -7.33 -0.24
CA ALA A 314 16.53 -8.41 -1.23
C ALA A 314 16.83 -9.78 -0.61
N ASP A 315 17.75 -9.87 0.36
CA ASP A 315 18.03 -11.11 1.08
C ASP A 315 16.83 -11.60 1.92
N LEU A 316 16.05 -10.69 2.52
CA LEU A 316 14.81 -11.03 3.23
C LEU A 316 13.69 -11.43 2.27
N VAL A 317 13.55 -10.74 1.14
CA VAL A 317 12.56 -11.07 0.11
C VAL A 317 12.89 -12.41 -0.56
N TRP A 318 14.17 -12.73 -0.75
CA TRP A 318 14.58 -14.07 -1.17
C TRP A 318 14.17 -15.13 -0.15
N GLN A 319 14.35 -14.88 1.16
CA GLN A 319 13.88 -15.80 2.20
C GLN A 319 12.36 -15.97 2.14
N LEU A 320 11.59 -14.91 1.85
CA LEU A 320 10.14 -15.02 1.65
C LEU A 320 9.80 -15.95 0.48
N GLY A 321 10.60 -15.97 -0.58
CA GLY A 321 10.41 -16.92 -1.70
C GLY A 321 10.53 -18.39 -1.30
N HIS A 322 11.30 -18.67 -0.24
CA HIS A 322 11.69 -20.02 0.15
C HIS A 322 11.14 -20.49 1.50
N CYS A 323 10.56 -19.61 2.31
CA CYS A 323 9.99 -19.96 3.61
C CYS A 323 8.64 -20.69 3.47
N SER A 324 8.30 -21.54 4.44
CA SER A 324 7.03 -22.30 4.43
C SER A 324 5.83 -21.38 4.71
N TYR A 325 5.95 -20.52 5.72
CA TYR A 325 4.83 -19.70 6.24
C TYR A 325 5.15 -18.20 6.12
N PRO A 326 4.99 -17.62 4.92
CA PRO A 326 5.22 -16.19 4.74
C PRO A 326 4.11 -15.36 5.41
N PRO A 327 4.43 -14.16 5.92
CA PRO A 327 3.40 -13.21 6.34
C PRO A 327 2.67 -12.59 5.14
N LEU A 328 1.48 -12.03 5.37
CA LEU A 328 0.81 -11.18 4.38
C LEU A 328 1.60 -9.90 4.13
N ARG A 329 2.10 -9.24 5.17
CA ARG A 329 2.85 -7.97 5.04
C ARG A 329 4.25 -8.11 5.63
N LEU A 330 5.26 -7.60 4.93
CA LEU A 330 6.62 -7.47 5.45
C LEU A 330 7.10 -6.02 5.32
N LEU A 331 7.13 -5.31 6.45
CA LEU A 331 7.70 -3.98 6.57
C LEU A 331 9.23 -4.04 6.54
N LEU A 332 9.84 -3.23 5.68
CA LEU A 332 11.30 -3.18 5.53
C LEU A 332 11.84 -1.78 5.84
N GLY A 333 12.48 -1.65 7.01
CA GLY A 333 13.09 -0.42 7.52
C GLY A 333 12.45 0.07 8.81
N SER A 334 13.25 0.69 9.69
CA SER A 334 12.77 1.19 10.99
C SER A 334 11.67 2.24 10.83
N TYR A 335 11.89 3.22 9.95
CA TYR A 335 10.90 4.26 9.66
C TYR A 335 9.58 3.68 9.11
N ALA A 336 9.65 2.63 8.29
CA ALA A 336 8.44 1.96 7.81
C ALA A 336 7.63 1.35 8.96
N ILE A 337 8.32 0.67 9.88
CA ILE A 337 7.70 0.05 11.06
C ILE A 337 7.06 1.10 11.96
N GLU A 338 7.77 2.19 12.24
CA GLU A 338 7.30 3.28 13.10
C GLU A 338 6.10 4.00 12.49
N SER A 339 6.19 4.42 11.22
CA SER A 339 5.11 5.15 10.55
C SER A 339 3.83 4.33 10.43
N ILE A 340 3.93 3.02 10.14
CA ILE A 340 2.75 2.15 10.08
C ILE A 340 2.18 1.92 11.49
N ARG A 341 3.03 1.70 12.50
CA ARG A 341 2.56 1.56 13.89
C ARG A 341 1.77 2.78 14.34
N ASP A 342 2.28 3.98 14.07
CA ASP A 342 1.62 5.21 14.49
C ASP A 342 0.34 5.47 13.69
N ARG A 343 0.32 5.12 12.40
CA ARG A 343 -0.94 5.16 11.62
C ARG A 343 -2.00 4.22 12.20
N LEU A 344 -1.63 2.98 12.54
CA LEU A 344 -2.57 2.02 13.11
C LEU A 344 -3.11 2.47 14.47
N ARG A 345 -2.27 3.09 15.32
CA ARG A 345 -2.73 3.70 16.57
C ARG A 345 -3.74 4.81 16.32
N SER A 346 -3.44 5.73 15.41
CA SER A 346 -4.36 6.81 15.04
C SER A 346 -5.70 6.28 14.51
N ILE A 347 -5.71 5.19 13.72
CA ILE A 347 -6.95 4.55 13.27
C ILE A 347 -7.74 3.97 14.45
N ILE A 348 -7.07 3.31 15.38
CA ILE A 348 -7.72 2.74 16.58
C ILE A 348 -8.32 3.86 17.42
N GLU A 349 -7.58 4.94 17.66
CA GLU A 349 -8.07 6.10 18.43
C GLU A 349 -9.30 6.73 17.77
N GLU A 350 -9.27 6.92 16.45
CA GLU A 350 -10.44 7.39 15.70
C GLU A 350 -11.62 6.42 15.86
N LEU A 351 -11.41 5.12 15.69
CA LEU A 351 -12.48 4.14 15.87
C LEU A 351 -13.06 4.20 17.29
N GLU A 352 -12.24 4.33 18.32
CA GLU A 352 -12.68 4.40 19.71
C GLU A 352 -13.50 5.66 20.01
N ASP A 353 -13.14 6.80 19.40
CA ASP A 353 -13.89 8.05 19.52
C ASP A 353 -15.29 7.92 18.87
N TRP A 354 -15.37 7.26 17.72
CA TRP A 354 -16.60 7.21 16.91
C TRP A 354 -17.43 5.92 17.09
N LYS A 355 -16.95 4.91 17.84
CA LYS A 355 -17.63 3.60 17.99
C LYS A 355 -19.05 3.65 18.54
N HIS A 356 -19.40 4.72 19.26
CA HIS A 356 -20.74 4.88 19.83
C HIS A 356 -21.81 5.17 18.76
N LEU A 357 -21.42 5.49 17.52
CA LEU A 357 -22.32 5.70 16.38
C LEU A 357 -22.63 4.40 15.62
N HIS A 358 -23.24 3.42 16.28
CA HIS A 358 -23.72 2.18 15.64
C HIS A 358 -25.13 1.82 16.13
N HIS A 359 -25.86 1.02 15.35
CA HIS A 359 -27.13 0.44 15.79
C HIS A 359 -26.87 -0.71 16.76
N PRO A 360 -27.56 -0.77 17.92
CA PRO A 360 -27.41 -1.91 18.83
C PRO A 360 -27.84 -3.19 18.13
N ILE A 361 -27.09 -4.27 18.36
CA ILE A 361 -27.48 -5.60 17.91
C ILE A 361 -28.67 -6.03 18.78
N ALA A 362 -29.82 -6.32 18.16
CA ALA A 362 -30.97 -6.85 18.89
C ALA A 362 -30.55 -8.16 19.61
N PRO A 363 -31.04 -8.40 20.84
CA PRO A 363 -30.78 -9.66 21.52
C PRO A 363 -31.23 -10.83 20.64
N VAL A 364 -30.39 -11.87 20.55
CA VAL A 364 -30.66 -13.06 19.73
C VAL A 364 -32.01 -13.72 20.09
N ASP A 365 -32.50 -13.50 21.31
CA ASP A 365 -33.78 -14.00 21.81
C ASP A 365 -35.04 -13.33 21.19
N GLU A 366 -34.88 -12.22 20.48
CA GLU A 366 -36.01 -11.52 19.80
C GLU A 366 -36.20 -11.96 18.34
N LEU A 367 -35.23 -12.66 17.74
CA LEU A 367 -35.32 -13.11 16.34
C LEU A 367 -36.09 -14.43 16.15
N ASP A 368 -36.27 -15.22 17.21
CA ASP A 368 -37.07 -16.45 17.17
C ASP A 368 -38.57 -16.22 17.44
N ASN A 369 -38.99 -14.98 17.72
CA ASN A 369 -40.38 -14.65 18.07
C ASN A 369 -41.17 -13.91 16.97
N GLU A 370 -40.54 -13.59 15.83
CA GLU A 370 -41.23 -12.88 14.74
C GLU A 370 -41.76 -13.77 13.60
N GLU A 371 -41.50 -15.09 13.60
CA GLU A 371 -42.10 -16.01 12.60
C GLU A 371 -43.46 -16.62 13.00
N ASP A 372 -44.03 -16.31 14.18
CA ASP A 372 -45.32 -16.88 14.62
C ASP A 372 -46.40 -15.83 14.97
N SER A 373 -46.27 -14.57 14.52
CA SER A 373 -47.26 -13.51 14.82
C SER A 373 -48.15 -13.07 13.65
N ASP A 374 -48.02 -13.67 12.47
CA ASP A 374 -48.91 -13.38 11.33
C ASP A 374 -50.32 -14.00 11.45
N ASP A 375 -50.53 -14.99 12.34
CA ASP A 375 -51.86 -15.57 12.63
C ASP A 375 -52.65 -14.81 13.71
N ALA A 376 -52.05 -13.81 14.39
CA ALA A 376 -52.74 -13.02 15.41
C ALA A 376 -53.44 -11.77 14.87
N ARG A 377 -53.19 -11.38 13.60
CA ARG A 377 -53.81 -10.19 12.99
C ARG A 377 -55.23 -10.41 12.47
N ASP A 378 -55.68 -11.66 12.32
CA ASP A 378 -57.06 -11.98 11.92
C ASP A 378 -58.05 -12.09 13.09
N VAL A 379 -57.56 -12.21 14.34
CA VAL A 379 -58.44 -12.35 15.51
C VAL A 379 -58.93 -10.98 16.03
N ASP A 380 -58.12 -9.91 15.91
CA ASP A 380 -58.50 -8.56 16.38
C ASP A 380 -59.48 -7.84 15.44
N MET A 381 -59.48 -8.17 14.14
CA MET A 381 -60.44 -7.59 13.19
C MET A 381 -61.88 -8.08 13.43
N SER A 382 -62.07 -9.33 13.85
CA SER A 382 -63.41 -9.89 14.14
C SER A 382 -64.03 -9.36 15.45
N ALA A 383 -63.18 -8.97 16.41
CA ALA A 383 -63.61 -8.41 17.69
C ALA A 383 -64.01 -6.94 17.55
N LYS A 384 -63.33 -6.17 16.69
CA LYS A 384 -63.72 -4.79 16.35
C LYS A 384 -65.05 -4.73 15.60
N THR A 385 -65.29 -5.61 14.62
CA THR A 385 -66.57 -5.61 13.88
C THR A 385 -67.75 -5.94 14.80
N LYS A 386 -67.62 -6.90 15.73
CA LYS A 386 -68.70 -7.22 16.69
C LYS A 386 -68.99 -6.11 17.70
N LYS A 387 -68.01 -5.27 18.03
CA LYS A 387 -68.19 -4.15 18.98
C LYS A 387 -68.84 -2.94 18.30
N GLU A 388 -68.51 -2.68 17.05
CA GLU A 388 -69.14 -1.63 16.24
C GLU A 388 -70.58 -1.97 15.87
N ASP A 389 -70.88 -3.23 15.54
CA ASP A 389 -72.25 -3.67 15.20
C ASP A 389 -73.20 -3.63 16.42
N ARG A 390 -72.65 -3.85 17.62
CA ARG A 390 -73.39 -3.76 18.89
C ARG A 390 -73.64 -2.31 19.31
N ALA A 391 -72.70 -1.40 19.03
CA ALA A 391 -72.87 0.04 19.24
C ALA A 391 -73.91 0.64 18.26
N ALA A 392 -73.90 0.21 17.00
CA ALA A 392 -74.88 0.64 16.00
C ALA A 392 -76.31 0.17 16.34
N LYS A 393 -76.48 -1.08 16.80
CA LYS A 393 -77.79 -1.59 17.26
C LYS A 393 -78.30 -0.88 18.52
N GLN A 394 -77.41 -0.47 19.41
CA GLN A 394 -77.78 0.24 20.63
C GLN A 394 -78.12 1.72 20.38
N ALA A 395 -77.47 2.36 19.41
CA ALA A 395 -77.83 3.69 18.94
C ALA A 395 -79.21 3.69 18.24
N ALA A 396 -79.48 2.71 17.36
CA ALA A 396 -80.78 2.58 16.69
C ALA A 396 -81.93 2.31 17.68
N ALA A 397 -81.71 1.48 18.71
CA ALA A 397 -82.70 1.21 19.75
C ALA A 397 -82.99 2.41 20.66
N ASN A 398 -82.01 3.31 20.85
CA ASN A 398 -82.21 4.55 21.59
C ASN A 398 -82.96 5.60 20.76
N SER A 399 -82.73 5.68 19.44
CA SER A 399 -83.48 6.59 18.56
C SER A 399 -84.96 6.24 18.45
N LEU A 400 -85.30 4.94 18.42
CA LEU A 400 -86.71 4.47 18.41
C LEU A 400 -87.44 4.71 19.74
N LYS A 401 -86.72 4.88 20.85
CA LYS A 401 -87.30 5.19 22.17
C LYS A 401 -87.58 6.69 22.36
N VAL A 402 -86.83 7.56 21.69
CA VAL A 402 -87.04 9.01 21.76
C VAL A 402 -88.25 9.45 20.91
N GLU A 403 -88.59 8.72 19.85
CA GLU A 403 -89.82 8.96 19.10
C GLU A 403 -91.09 8.40 19.78
N SER A 404 -90.99 7.45 20.72
CA SER A 404 -92.15 6.96 21.47
C SER A 404 -92.50 7.77 22.73
N ASP A 405 -91.55 8.55 23.27
CA ASP A 405 -91.74 9.33 24.50
C ASP A 405 -92.21 10.78 24.23
N ALA A 406 -92.28 11.21 22.96
CA ALA A 406 -92.83 12.51 22.55
C ALA A 406 -94.38 12.51 22.46
N ASP A 407 -95.04 11.37 22.65
CA ASP A 407 -96.50 11.22 22.53
C ASP A 407 -97.23 11.03 23.88
N SER A 408 -96.57 11.36 25.02
CA SER A 408 -97.17 11.20 26.36
C SER A 408 -96.99 12.37 27.33
N SER A 409 -97.02 13.60 26.81
CA SER A 409 -97.27 14.80 27.62
C SER A 409 -98.32 15.71 26.95
N SER A 410 -99.59 15.44 27.28
CA SER A 410 -100.73 16.36 27.21
C SER A 410 -101.22 16.66 28.62
#